data_AF-A0A418AT64-F1
#
_entry.id   AF-A0A418AT64-F1
#
_cell.length_a   1.000
_cell.length_b   1.000
_cell.length_c   1.000
_cell.angle_alpha   90.00
_cell.angle_beta   90.00
_cell.angle_gamma   90.00
#
_symmetry.space_group_name_H-M   'P 1'
#
loop_
_entity.id
_entity.type
_entity.pdbx_description
1 polymer ?
#
loop_
_entity_poly.entity_id
_entity_poly.type
_entity_poly.pdbx_seq_one_letter_code
_entity_poly.pdbx_strand_id
1 'polypeptide(L)'
;MTAPVQEVAQRPHAFSLTNAFRCTLLHHAKDESFTPRSSSFNLDIQPKMLLSNSPLVDVLVHSGVGRYLDVMAMQGTFMYSAQPQREVDVTTLNERDLTSSRALKRPQNKQHDVATASFDQYESFTDVLAKHFKLSAALQQVVLYAVLLETSASPVVPLSTPNSLNAIYNFVTSIGKFAPSPYLTPMYGISEVAQSFCRLGAVYNGTYILRTPVAHLNIQDTTDECGGAVKCVGLSTAEGLSFRAKHVVLNASAHGHSLGYTPQSAVLRGIFIVGSSIQPGVDRLVVVIPPGEIAHPNEALSTSAVHVLQMDSAMGVCASGYFLVRRVTPNLN
;
A
#
# COMPACT_ATOMS: atom_id res chain seq x y z
N MET A 1 18.80 63.67 24.87
CA MET A 1 19.72 62.53 24.69
C MET A 1 18.94 61.25 24.91
N THR A 2 18.33 60.73 23.84
CA THR A 2 17.52 59.52 23.83
C THR A 2 18.38 58.35 23.40
N ALA A 3 18.58 57.38 24.30
CA ALA A 3 19.30 56.15 24.01
C ALA A 3 18.48 55.26 23.04
N PRO A 4 19.12 54.50 22.14
CA PRO A 4 18.40 53.62 21.23
C PRO A 4 17.96 52.36 21.95
N VAL A 5 16.70 51.97 21.76
CA VAL A 5 16.14 50.68 22.18
C VAL A 5 16.74 49.61 21.26
N GLN A 6 17.54 48.70 21.82
CA GLN A 6 17.98 47.50 21.11
C GLN A 6 16.80 46.53 21.00
N GLU A 7 16.31 46.36 19.77
CA GLU A 7 15.34 45.34 19.40
C GLU A 7 16.05 43.99 19.41
N VAL A 8 15.88 43.23 20.50
CA VAL A 8 16.36 41.85 20.59
C VAL A 8 15.45 40.99 19.72
N ALA A 9 15.85 40.77 18.48
CA ALA A 9 15.25 39.77 17.60
C ALA A 9 15.38 38.39 18.26
N GLN A 10 14.32 37.95 18.95
CA GLN A 10 14.19 36.57 19.40
C GLN A 10 14.21 35.69 18.15
N ARG A 11 15.33 35.00 17.95
CA ARG A 11 15.44 33.93 16.95
C ARG A 11 14.30 32.94 17.21
N PRO A 12 13.57 32.48 16.18
CA PRO A 12 12.59 31.43 16.37
C PRO A 12 13.30 30.24 17.03
N HIS A 13 12.79 29.82 18.18
CA HIS A 13 13.27 28.62 18.86
C HIS A 13 13.16 27.46 17.86
N ALA A 14 14.30 27.04 17.32
CA ALA A 14 14.40 25.82 16.56
C ALA A 14 14.11 24.69 17.55
N PHE A 15 12.88 24.19 17.53
CA PHE A 15 12.57 22.92 18.19
C PHE A 15 13.35 21.85 17.43
N SER A 16 14.45 21.39 18.03
CA SER A 16 15.08 20.15 17.60
C SER A 16 14.02 19.06 17.75
N LEU A 17 13.58 18.50 16.62
CA LEU A 17 12.82 17.24 16.58
C LEU A 17 13.75 16.12 17.07
N THR A 18 14.06 16.14 18.35
CA THR A 18 14.58 14.97 19.06
C THR A 18 13.49 13.92 18.95
N ASN A 19 13.81 12.81 18.29
CA ASN A 19 12.97 11.64 18.07
C ASN A 19 11.98 11.43 19.23
N ALA A 20 10.74 11.91 19.07
CA ALA A 20 9.69 11.78 20.09
C ALA A 20 9.19 10.34 20.22
N PHE A 21 9.60 9.46 19.29
CA PHE A 21 9.32 8.03 19.33
C PHE A 21 10.41 7.31 20.11
N ARG A 22 10.18 7.06 21.41
CA ARG A 22 10.86 5.97 22.11
C ARG A 22 10.35 4.63 21.57
N CYS A 23 10.93 4.17 20.47
CA CYS A 23 10.66 2.83 19.96
C CYS A 23 11.35 1.82 20.87
N THR A 24 10.57 1.13 21.69
CA THR A 24 11.05 0.02 22.50
C THR A 24 10.75 -1.27 21.73
N LEU A 25 11.76 -2.13 21.53
CA LEU A 25 11.53 -3.45 20.95
C LEU A 25 10.45 -4.17 21.76
N LEU A 26 9.53 -4.88 21.09
CA LEU A 26 8.36 -5.48 21.76
C LEU A 26 8.75 -6.35 22.97
N HIS A 27 9.87 -7.08 22.92
CA HIS A 27 10.37 -7.91 24.02
C HIS A 27 11.03 -7.12 25.17
N HIS A 28 11.31 -5.83 24.98
CA HIS A 28 11.80 -4.90 26.00
C HIS A 28 10.69 -3.97 26.52
N ALA A 29 9.49 -4.02 25.93
CA ALA A 29 8.36 -3.21 26.37
C ALA A 29 7.88 -3.73 27.73
N LYS A 30 8.44 -3.15 28.80
CA LYS A 30 8.02 -3.32 30.20
C LYS A 30 7.00 -2.25 30.60
N ASP A 31 6.11 -1.88 29.69
CA ASP A 31 5.05 -0.95 30.04
C ASP A 31 4.05 -1.74 30.91
N GLU A 32 3.96 -1.39 32.19
CA GLU A 32 3.05 -2.03 33.16
C GLU A 32 1.58 -1.95 32.71
N SER A 33 1.24 -1.02 31.81
CA SER A 33 -0.09 -0.88 31.20
C SER A 33 -0.27 -1.74 29.94
N PHE A 34 0.82 -2.09 29.24
CA PHE A 34 0.77 -2.95 28.06
C PHE A 34 0.81 -4.41 28.50
N THR A 35 -0.35 -4.97 28.82
CA THR A 35 -0.47 -6.42 28.95
C THR A 35 -0.68 -7.02 27.56
N PRO A 36 0.33 -7.68 26.95
CA PRO A 36 0.19 -8.24 25.61
C PRO A 36 -0.88 -9.34 25.65
N ARG A 37 -2.09 -9.02 25.18
CA ARG A 37 -3.10 -10.02 24.82
C ARG A 37 -2.79 -10.48 23.42
N SER A 38 -1.96 -11.51 23.28
CA SER A 38 -1.49 -12.00 21.96
C SER A 38 -2.64 -12.24 20.96
N SER A 39 -3.80 -12.69 21.44
CA SER A 39 -5.02 -12.91 20.64
C SER A 39 -5.70 -11.63 20.14
N SER A 40 -5.31 -10.45 20.64
CA SER A 40 -5.85 -9.15 20.23
C SER A 40 -5.03 -8.50 19.12
N PHE A 41 -3.96 -9.13 18.63
CA PHE A 41 -3.09 -8.56 17.60
C PHE A 41 -3.04 -9.45 16.36
N ASN A 42 -3.35 -8.84 15.21
CA ASN A 42 -3.18 -9.44 13.90
C ASN A 42 -2.23 -8.55 13.08
N LEU A 43 -0.95 -8.94 13.08
CA LEU A 43 0.15 -8.14 12.55
C LEU A 43 0.54 -8.64 11.15
N ASP A 44 0.04 -7.97 10.11
CA ASP A 44 0.43 -8.32 8.74
C ASP A 44 1.90 -7.97 8.47
N ILE A 45 2.65 -8.97 8.01
CA ILE A 45 4.05 -8.81 7.59
C ILE A 45 4.15 -8.01 6.27
N GLN A 46 3.10 -8.06 5.44
CA GLN A 46 2.98 -7.30 4.21
C GLN A 46 1.64 -6.57 4.19
N PRO A 47 1.58 -5.32 4.69
CA PRO A 47 0.33 -4.59 4.70
C PRO A 47 -0.07 -4.20 3.28
N LYS A 48 -1.33 -4.45 2.95
CA LYS A 48 -1.94 -4.04 1.69
C LYS A 48 -3.34 -3.49 1.95
N MET A 49 -3.74 -2.58 1.08
CA MET A 49 -5.12 -2.12 0.96
C MET A 49 -5.65 -2.53 -0.40
N LEU A 50 -6.98 -2.58 -0.51
CA LEU A 50 -7.68 -2.88 -1.74
C LEU A 50 -8.29 -1.58 -2.26
N LEU A 51 -8.06 -1.23 -3.53
CA LEU A 51 -8.93 -0.26 -4.18
C LEU A 51 -10.32 -0.88 -4.35
N SER A 52 -11.36 -0.11 -4.04
CA SER A 52 -12.76 -0.53 -4.17
C SER A 52 -13.11 -0.98 -5.59
N ASN A 53 -12.52 -0.35 -6.61
CA ASN A 53 -12.66 -0.73 -8.02
C ASN A 53 -11.42 -1.47 -8.54
N SER A 54 -10.89 -2.40 -7.75
CA SER A 54 -9.79 -3.28 -8.18
C SER A 54 -10.30 -4.63 -8.70
N PRO A 55 -9.57 -5.26 -9.65
CA PRO A 55 -9.91 -6.60 -10.12
C PRO A 55 -9.98 -7.63 -8.99
N LEU A 56 -9.19 -7.48 -7.93
CA LEU A 56 -9.24 -8.38 -6.78
C LEU A 56 -10.57 -8.28 -6.03
N VAL A 57 -11.12 -7.07 -5.86
CA VAL A 57 -12.45 -6.91 -5.25
C VAL A 57 -13.53 -7.55 -6.12
N ASP A 58 -13.42 -7.42 -7.46
CA ASP A 58 -14.35 -8.09 -8.36
C ASP A 58 -14.25 -9.62 -8.24
N VAL A 59 -13.04 -10.18 -8.16
CA VAL A 59 -12.86 -11.63 -7.92
C VAL A 59 -13.46 -12.05 -6.57
N LEU A 60 -13.28 -11.28 -5.50
CA LEU A 60 -13.87 -11.57 -4.19
C LEU A 60 -15.40 -11.64 -4.24
N VAL A 61 -16.03 -10.74 -4.99
CA VAL A 61 -17.48 -10.70 -5.18
C VAL A 61 -17.95 -11.89 -6.03
N HIS A 62 -17.36 -12.09 -7.22
CA HIS A 62 -17.81 -13.13 -8.16
C HIS A 62 -17.55 -14.55 -7.68
N SER A 63 -16.47 -14.78 -6.93
CA SER A 63 -16.16 -16.09 -6.34
C SER A 63 -17.01 -16.44 -5.12
N GLY A 64 -17.76 -15.49 -4.57
CA GLY A 64 -18.50 -15.65 -3.33
C GLY A 64 -17.64 -15.65 -2.05
N VAL A 65 -16.32 -15.46 -2.18
CA VAL A 65 -15.36 -15.40 -1.06
C VAL A 65 -15.64 -14.21 -0.15
N GLY A 66 -16.20 -13.12 -0.68
CA GLY A 66 -16.61 -11.95 0.12
C GLY A 66 -17.58 -12.28 1.26
N ARG A 67 -18.26 -13.44 1.25
CA ARG A 67 -19.12 -13.88 2.36
C ARG A 67 -18.34 -14.32 3.62
N TYR A 68 -17.04 -14.55 3.49
CA TYR A 68 -16.15 -14.94 4.58
C TYR A 68 -15.30 -13.78 5.09
N LEU A 69 -15.47 -12.59 4.51
CA LEU A 69 -14.61 -11.43 4.75
C LEU A 69 -15.44 -10.23 5.13
N ASP A 70 -15.16 -9.68 6.30
CA ASP A 70 -15.60 -8.34 6.65
C ASP A 70 -14.54 -7.33 6.20
N VAL A 71 -14.97 -6.28 5.51
CA VAL A 71 -14.10 -5.21 5.03
C VAL A 71 -14.55 -3.88 5.60
N MET A 72 -13.59 -3.04 5.97
CA MET A 72 -13.85 -1.65 6.33
C MET A 72 -13.10 -0.71 5.39
N ALA A 73 -13.67 0.49 5.23
CA ALA A 73 -12.99 1.55 4.51
C ALA A 73 -11.96 2.26 5.39
N MET A 74 -10.86 2.69 4.77
CA MET A 74 -9.99 3.70 5.35
C MET A 74 -10.77 5.02 5.47
N GLN A 75 -10.55 5.83 6.49
CA GLN A 75 -11.28 7.10 6.67
C GLN A 75 -10.64 8.24 5.88
N GLY A 76 -9.32 8.23 5.67
CA GLY A 76 -8.66 9.30 4.93
C GLY A 76 -7.27 8.96 4.39
N THR A 77 -6.86 9.71 3.37
CA THR A 77 -5.50 9.72 2.82
C THR A 77 -4.91 11.10 3.02
N PHE A 78 -3.75 11.16 3.67
CA PHE A 78 -3.05 12.38 4.03
C PHE A 78 -1.69 12.39 3.36
N MET A 79 -1.27 13.57 2.92
CA MET A 79 0.06 13.77 2.36
C MET A 79 0.85 14.67 3.30
N TYR A 80 2.02 14.21 3.72
CA TYR A 80 2.92 14.99 4.57
C TYR A 80 3.60 16.09 3.75
N SER A 81 3.72 17.28 4.35
CA SER A 81 4.54 18.37 3.84
C SER A 81 5.23 19.05 5.02
N ALA A 82 6.55 19.25 4.91
CA ALA A 82 7.35 19.91 5.94
C ALA A 82 7.08 21.42 6.00
N GLN A 83 6.62 22.02 4.89
CA GLN A 83 6.25 23.41 4.85
C GLN A 83 4.83 23.59 5.39
N PRO A 84 4.59 24.57 6.30
CA PRO A 84 3.25 24.91 6.70
C PRO A 84 2.47 25.36 5.47
N GLN A 85 1.50 24.54 5.05
CA GLN A 85 0.56 24.91 4.01
C GLN A 85 -0.21 26.12 4.51
N ARG A 86 -0.46 27.12 3.65
CA ARG A 86 -1.51 28.10 3.95
C ARG A 86 -2.79 27.31 4.20
N GLU A 87 -3.55 27.71 5.22
CA GLU A 87 -4.86 27.14 5.53
C GLU A 87 -5.80 27.48 4.37
N VAL A 88 -5.71 26.70 3.30
CA VAL A 88 -6.63 26.74 2.18
C VAL A 88 -7.77 25.85 2.60
N ASP A 89 -8.95 26.45 2.79
CA ASP A 89 -10.14 25.70 3.17
C ASP A 89 -10.60 24.79 2.03
N VAL A 90 -9.99 23.61 1.94
CA VAL A 90 -10.28 22.61 0.90
C VAL A 90 -11.73 22.12 0.99
N THR A 91 -12.41 22.34 2.13
CA THR A 91 -13.82 21.96 2.31
C THR A 91 -14.77 22.78 1.42
N THR A 92 -14.33 23.96 0.94
CA THR A 92 -15.12 24.85 0.07
C THR A 92 -14.71 24.79 -1.40
N LEU A 93 -13.62 24.10 -1.76
CA LEU A 93 -13.18 23.92 -3.15
C LEU A 93 -13.94 22.81 -3.89
N ASN A 94 -15.21 22.61 -3.54
CA ASN A 94 -16.13 21.89 -4.41
C ASN A 94 -16.78 22.86 -5.41
N GLU A 95 -16.43 22.64 -6.67
CA GLU A 95 -17.08 23.06 -7.94
C GLU A 95 -17.14 24.54 -8.34
N ARG A 96 -17.20 25.53 -7.43
CA ARG A 96 -17.45 26.93 -7.86
C ARG A 96 -16.23 27.68 -8.43
N ASP A 97 -15.05 27.55 -7.83
CA ASP A 97 -13.82 28.22 -8.30
C ASP A 97 -12.94 27.36 -9.22
N LEU A 98 -13.28 26.08 -9.41
CA LEU A 98 -12.61 25.18 -10.36
C LEU A 98 -13.08 25.37 -11.82
N THR A 99 -13.77 26.48 -12.11
CA THR A 99 -14.23 26.82 -13.46
C THR A 99 -13.08 27.10 -14.44
N SER A 100 -11.86 27.36 -13.96
CA SER A 100 -10.66 27.49 -14.82
C SER A 100 -9.87 26.19 -15.02
N SER A 101 -10.10 25.14 -14.20
CA SER A 101 -9.27 23.93 -14.15
C SER A 101 -10.07 22.62 -14.22
N ARG A 102 -11.02 22.52 -15.17
CA ARG A 102 -11.57 21.20 -15.56
C ARG A 102 -10.53 20.41 -16.36
N ALA A 103 -9.56 19.81 -15.69
CA ALA A 103 -8.71 18.76 -16.27
C ALA A 103 -9.22 17.35 -15.91
N LEU A 104 -9.79 17.16 -14.72
CA LEU A 104 -10.34 15.88 -14.26
C LEU A 104 -11.86 15.98 -14.11
N LYS A 105 -12.58 15.82 -15.23
CA LYS A 105 -14.05 15.67 -15.19
C LYS A 105 -14.38 14.35 -14.48
N ARG A 106 -15.33 14.39 -13.53
CA ARG A 106 -15.89 13.19 -12.88
C ARG A 106 -16.36 12.20 -13.97
N PRO A 107 -15.87 10.95 -14.00
CA PRO A 107 -16.16 10.01 -15.07
C PRO A 107 -17.61 9.51 -15.10
N GLN A 108 -18.43 9.84 -14.09
CA GLN A 108 -19.79 9.31 -13.92
C GLN A 108 -20.77 9.72 -15.06
N ASN A 109 -20.48 10.74 -15.87
CA ASN A 109 -21.42 11.28 -16.87
C ASN A 109 -20.99 11.13 -18.34
N LYS A 110 -20.00 10.28 -18.68
CA LYS A 110 -19.72 9.96 -20.09
C LYS A 110 -19.71 8.44 -20.29
N GLN A 111 -20.79 7.93 -20.86
CA GLN A 111 -20.73 6.70 -21.65
C GLN A 111 -19.68 6.91 -22.75
N HIS A 112 -18.59 6.14 -22.67
CA HIS A 112 -17.72 5.68 -23.75
C HIS A 112 -17.37 6.58 -24.96
N ASP A 113 -17.40 7.91 -24.86
CA ASP A 113 -16.66 8.77 -25.81
C ASP A 113 -15.22 8.93 -25.34
N VAL A 114 -14.45 7.84 -25.41
CA VAL A 114 -12.98 7.90 -25.38
C VAL A 114 -12.55 8.43 -26.74
N ALA A 115 -12.66 9.75 -26.93
CA ALA A 115 -11.81 10.40 -27.90
C ALA A 115 -10.38 10.03 -27.49
N THR A 116 -9.71 9.23 -28.31
CA THR A 116 -8.33 8.79 -28.11
C THR A 116 -7.44 10.02 -28.23
N ALA A 117 -7.38 10.83 -27.17
CA ALA A 117 -6.38 11.88 -27.06
C ALA A 117 -5.04 11.15 -27.07
N SER A 118 -4.32 11.27 -28.20
CA SER A 118 -2.94 10.80 -28.28
C SER A 118 -2.10 11.73 -27.42
N PHE A 119 -1.31 11.13 -26.53
CA PHE A 119 -0.35 11.82 -25.69
C PHE A 119 1.09 11.64 -26.21
N ASP A 120 1.24 11.19 -27.46
CA ASP A 120 2.53 10.82 -28.05
C ASP A 120 3.49 12.02 -28.19
N GLN A 121 2.94 13.23 -28.14
CA GLN A 121 3.69 14.49 -28.17
C GLN A 121 4.38 14.85 -26.84
N TYR A 122 4.14 14.11 -25.77
CA TYR A 122 4.75 14.34 -24.45
C TYR A 122 5.80 13.27 -24.16
N GLU A 123 6.98 13.68 -23.71
CA GLU A 123 8.11 12.77 -23.46
C GLU A 123 7.88 11.88 -22.23
N SER A 124 7.11 12.35 -21.25
CA SER A 124 6.89 11.67 -19.99
C SER A 124 5.48 11.89 -19.44
N PHE A 125 5.03 11.01 -18.55
CA PHE A 125 3.75 11.20 -17.85
C PHE A 125 3.74 12.50 -17.01
N THR A 126 4.87 12.86 -16.40
CA THR A 126 5.03 14.14 -15.69
C THR A 126 4.86 15.34 -16.63
N ASP A 127 5.33 15.25 -17.87
CA ASP A 127 5.10 16.25 -18.90
C ASP A 127 3.63 16.35 -19.29
N VAL A 128 2.90 15.23 -19.34
CA VAL A 128 1.45 15.25 -19.54
C VAL A 128 0.77 16.01 -18.40
N LEU A 129 1.12 15.74 -17.14
CA LEU A 129 0.55 16.45 -15.99
C LEU A 129 0.86 17.96 -16.02
N ALA A 130 2.10 18.33 -16.35
CA ALA A 130 2.56 19.72 -16.33
C ALA A 130 2.13 20.52 -17.57
N LYS A 131 2.31 19.99 -18.77
CA LYS A 131 2.13 20.71 -20.04
C LYS A 131 0.72 20.55 -20.61
N HIS A 132 0.15 19.33 -20.57
CA HIS A 132 -1.22 19.10 -21.06
C HIS A 132 -2.27 19.53 -20.04
N PHE A 133 -2.19 18.99 -18.82
CA PHE A 133 -3.19 19.24 -17.78
C PHE A 133 -2.91 20.50 -16.94
N LYS A 134 -1.73 21.11 -17.09
CA LYS A 134 -1.35 22.37 -16.44
C LYS A 134 -1.46 22.32 -14.91
N LEU A 135 -1.12 21.16 -14.33
CA LEU A 135 -1.13 20.98 -12.87
C LEU A 135 0.07 21.66 -12.22
N SER A 136 -0.15 22.28 -11.05
CA SER A 136 0.94 22.81 -10.21
C SER A 136 1.83 21.69 -9.69
N ALA A 137 3.08 22.00 -9.32
CA ALA A 137 4.02 21.01 -8.78
C ALA A 137 3.45 20.26 -7.55
N ALA A 138 2.75 20.95 -6.66
CA ALA A 138 2.09 20.34 -5.51
C ALA A 138 1.01 19.33 -5.93
N LEU A 139 0.16 19.67 -6.91
CA LEU A 139 -0.87 18.76 -7.42
C LEU A 139 -0.25 17.57 -8.18
N GLN A 140 0.86 17.78 -8.89
CA GLN A 140 1.60 16.69 -9.52
C GLN A 140 2.09 15.68 -8.47
N GLN A 141 2.65 16.16 -7.36
CA GLN A 141 3.07 15.26 -6.26
C GLN A 141 1.89 14.50 -5.64
N VAL A 142 0.73 15.15 -5.46
CA VAL A 142 -0.49 14.46 -5.00
C VAL A 142 -0.89 13.35 -5.97
N VAL A 143 -0.89 13.62 -7.28
CA VAL A 143 -1.24 12.60 -8.29
C VAL A 143 -0.23 11.45 -8.28
N LEU A 144 1.06 11.74 -8.26
CA LEU A 144 2.11 10.72 -8.31
C LEU A 144 2.15 9.88 -7.04
N TYR A 145 2.17 10.51 -5.86
CA TYR A 145 2.45 9.79 -4.61
C TYR A 145 1.20 9.42 -3.82
N ALA A 146 0.11 10.22 -3.87
CA ALA A 146 -1.10 9.92 -3.12
C ALA A 146 -2.16 9.15 -3.93
N VAL A 147 -2.22 9.34 -5.24
CA VAL A 147 -3.17 8.64 -6.13
C VAL A 147 -2.54 7.41 -6.76
N LEU A 148 -1.39 7.58 -7.43
CA LEU A 148 -0.69 6.47 -8.09
C LEU A 148 0.14 5.62 -7.12
N LEU A 149 0.38 6.11 -5.90
CA LEU A 149 1.21 5.44 -4.88
C LEU A 149 2.62 5.11 -5.39
N GLU A 150 3.18 6.01 -6.22
CA GLU A 150 4.55 5.87 -6.69
C GLU A 150 5.54 5.84 -5.54
N THR A 151 6.58 5.03 -5.68
CA THR A 151 7.52 4.76 -4.57
C THR A 151 8.87 5.43 -4.73
N SER A 152 9.23 5.85 -5.95
CA SER A 152 10.50 6.49 -6.27
C SER A 152 10.25 7.80 -7.03
N ALA A 153 11.08 8.82 -6.76
CA ALA A 153 11.09 10.04 -7.57
C ALA A 153 11.59 9.82 -8.99
N SER A 154 12.38 8.77 -9.21
CA SER A 154 12.92 8.39 -10.51
C SER A 154 12.83 6.87 -10.63
N PRO A 155 11.69 6.35 -11.12
CA PRO A 155 11.50 4.92 -11.25
C PRO A 155 12.42 4.37 -12.36
N VAL A 156 12.94 3.17 -12.15
CA VAL A 156 13.80 2.47 -13.14
C VAL A 156 13.06 2.25 -14.45
N VAL A 157 11.76 1.95 -14.35
CA VAL A 157 10.85 1.87 -15.50
C VAL A 157 10.01 3.15 -15.53
N PRO A 158 10.10 3.96 -16.60
CA PRO A 158 9.31 5.17 -16.73
C PRO A 158 7.80 4.90 -16.67
N LEU A 159 7.05 5.85 -16.12
CA LEU A 159 5.60 5.77 -16.04
C LEU A 159 4.97 5.85 -17.43
N SER A 160 4.30 4.77 -17.82
CA SER A 160 3.50 4.73 -19.03
C SER A 160 2.25 5.61 -18.87
N THR A 161 2.07 6.59 -19.75
CA THR A 161 0.92 7.50 -19.73
C THR A 161 -0.42 6.75 -19.77
N PRO A 162 -0.68 5.79 -20.67
CA PRO A 162 -1.92 5.01 -20.66
C PRO A 162 -2.18 4.28 -19.35
N ASN A 163 -1.16 3.62 -18.78
CA ASN A 163 -1.31 2.88 -17.53
C ASN A 163 -1.57 3.82 -16.35
N SER A 164 -0.89 4.96 -16.31
CA SER A 164 -1.05 5.97 -15.25
C SER A 164 -2.45 6.60 -15.29
N LEU A 165 -2.94 6.93 -16.49
CA LEU A 165 -4.31 7.45 -16.65
C LEU A 165 -5.37 6.41 -16.26
N ASN A 166 -5.16 5.14 -16.62
CA ASN A 166 -6.06 4.05 -16.21
C ASN A 166 -6.04 3.85 -14.68
N ALA A 167 -4.87 3.93 -14.04
CA ALA A 167 -4.75 3.85 -12.59
C ALA A 167 -5.46 5.02 -11.88
N ILE A 168 -5.32 6.26 -12.39
CA ILE A 168 -6.07 7.43 -11.90
C ILE A 168 -7.57 7.21 -12.07
N TYR A 169 -8.02 6.72 -13.23
CA TYR A 169 -9.42 6.41 -13.47
C TYR A 169 -9.95 5.37 -12.47
N ASN A 170 -9.21 4.30 -12.23
CA ASN A 170 -9.55 3.27 -11.24
C ASN A 170 -9.60 3.83 -9.82
N PHE A 171 -8.69 4.73 -9.45
CA PHE A 171 -8.73 5.43 -8.18
C PHE A 171 -9.98 6.30 -8.03
N VAL A 172 -10.25 7.17 -9.01
CA VAL A 172 -11.40 8.08 -8.98
C VAL A 172 -12.72 7.32 -8.97
N THR A 173 -12.83 6.22 -9.72
CA THR A 173 -14.03 5.36 -9.73
C THR A 173 -14.17 4.48 -8.48
N SER A 174 -13.11 4.35 -7.67
CA SER A 174 -13.17 3.67 -6.38
C SER A 174 -13.80 4.55 -5.29
N ILE A 175 -13.67 5.87 -5.40
CA ILE A 175 -14.26 6.83 -4.47
C ILE A 175 -15.78 6.75 -4.55
N GLY A 176 -16.45 6.49 -3.42
CA GLY A 176 -17.90 6.42 -3.35
C GLY A 176 -18.52 5.11 -3.83
N LYS A 177 -17.72 4.12 -4.29
CA LYS A 177 -18.25 2.80 -4.71
C LYS A 177 -18.84 2.04 -3.52
N PHE A 178 -18.12 1.98 -2.41
CA PHE A 178 -18.56 1.34 -1.16
C PHE A 178 -18.50 2.29 0.04
N ALA A 179 -17.60 3.28 0.00
CA ALA A 179 -17.41 4.27 1.05
C ALA A 179 -16.85 5.57 0.44
N PRO A 180 -16.86 6.70 1.18
CA PRO A 180 -16.25 7.95 0.71
C PRO A 180 -14.76 7.81 0.35
N SER A 181 -14.06 6.86 0.94
CA SER A 181 -12.65 6.55 0.63
C SER A 181 -12.51 5.51 -0.48
N PRO A 182 -11.47 5.60 -1.33
CA PRO A 182 -11.22 4.62 -2.38
C PRO A 182 -10.70 3.29 -1.85
N TYR A 183 -10.19 3.25 -0.61
CA TYR A 183 -9.49 2.10 -0.05
C TYR A 183 -10.33 1.30 0.94
N LEU A 184 -10.27 -0.02 0.79
CA LEU A 184 -10.82 -1.02 1.70
C LEU A 184 -9.68 -1.83 2.33
N THR A 185 -9.91 -2.33 3.53
CA THR A 185 -9.02 -3.25 4.23
C THR A 185 -9.86 -4.34 4.91
N PRO A 186 -9.45 -5.62 4.83
CA PRO A 186 -10.12 -6.69 5.56
C PRO A 186 -9.91 -6.54 7.07
N MET A 187 -10.96 -6.81 7.84
CA MET A 187 -10.85 -7.01 9.28
C MET A 187 -9.92 -8.20 9.56
N TYR A 188 -9.23 -8.14 10.70
CA TYR A 188 -8.21 -9.12 11.13
C TYR A 188 -6.98 -9.22 10.21
N GLY A 189 -6.84 -8.32 9.23
CA GLY A 189 -5.66 -8.18 8.39
C GLY A 189 -5.80 -8.81 7.00
N ILE A 190 -4.85 -8.53 6.12
CA ILE A 190 -4.93 -8.95 4.71
C ILE A 190 -4.83 -10.47 4.55
N SER A 191 -4.26 -11.18 5.53
CA SER A 191 -4.10 -12.63 5.48
C SER A 191 -5.44 -13.39 5.42
N GLU A 192 -6.53 -12.79 5.90
CA GLU A 192 -7.88 -13.36 5.80
C GLU A 192 -8.32 -13.59 4.36
N VAL A 193 -7.84 -12.76 3.41
CA VAL A 193 -8.11 -12.97 1.98
C VAL A 193 -7.56 -14.32 1.52
N ALA A 194 -6.33 -14.64 1.89
CA ALA A 194 -5.71 -15.91 1.53
C ALA A 194 -6.45 -17.09 2.18
N GLN A 195 -6.75 -16.99 3.47
CA GLN A 195 -7.51 -18.02 4.19
C GLN A 195 -8.90 -18.25 3.60
N SER A 196 -9.58 -17.20 3.16
CA SER A 196 -10.91 -17.30 2.57
C SER A 196 -10.88 -17.98 1.19
N PHE A 197 -9.84 -17.76 0.39
CA PHE A 197 -9.62 -18.54 -0.83
C PHE A 197 -9.22 -19.99 -0.53
N CYS A 198 -8.45 -20.25 0.54
CA CYS A 198 -8.17 -21.62 0.97
C CYS A 198 -9.46 -22.36 1.36
N ARG A 199 -10.37 -21.67 2.08
CA ARG A 199 -11.68 -22.22 2.41
C ARG A 199 -12.49 -22.53 1.15
N LEU A 200 -12.51 -21.62 0.18
CA LEU A 200 -13.16 -21.88 -1.11
C LEU A 200 -12.57 -23.12 -1.79
N GLY A 201 -11.24 -23.23 -1.84
CA GLY A 201 -10.57 -24.41 -2.39
C GLY A 201 -10.98 -25.70 -1.69
N ALA A 202 -11.10 -25.70 -0.36
CA ALA A 202 -11.53 -26.86 0.41
C ALA A 202 -12.98 -27.28 0.10
N VAL A 203 -13.88 -26.32 -0.11
CA VAL A 203 -15.28 -26.59 -0.55
C VAL A 203 -15.30 -27.31 -1.91
N TYR A 204 -14.34 -27.02 -2.78
CA TYR A 204 -14.15 -27.69 -4.07
C TYR A 204 -13.12 -28.84 -4.02
N ASN A 205 -13.04 -29.55 -2.88
CA ASN A 205 -12.21 -30.74 -2.66
C ASN A 205 -10.69 -30.50 -2.67
N GLY A 206 -10.23 -29.26 -2.47
CA GLY A 206 -8.83 -28.95 -2.22
C GLY A 206 -8.35 -29.52 -0.88
N THR A 207 -7.24 -30.26 -0.89
CA THR A 207 -6.62 -30.78 0.33
C THR A 207 -5.51 -29.84 0.80
N TYR A 208 -5.54 -29.47 2.08
CA TYR A 208 -4.54 -28.59 2.70
C TYR A 208 -3.70 -29.35 3.71
N ILE A 209 -2.38 -29.19 3.59
CA ILE A 209 -1.41 -29.79 4.50
C ILE A 209 -0.49 -28.66 4.99
N LEU A 210 -0.52 -28.40 6.30
CA LEU A 210 0.31 -27.39 6.95
C LEU A 210 1.41 -28.06 7.76
N ARG A 211 2.49 -27.30 8.05
CA ARG A 211 3.69 -27.77 8.77
C ARG A 211 4.45 -28.91 8.08
N THR A 212 4.22 -29.11 6.79
CA THR A 212 4.90 -30.14 6.00
C THR A 212 5.81 -29.45 4.97
N PRO A 213 7.11 -29.25 5.29
CA PRO A 213 8.03 -28.61 4.37
C PRO A 213 8.33 -29.51 3.17
N VAL A 214 8.41 -28.89 2.00
CA VAL A 214 8.82 -29.53 0.75
C VAL A 214 10.34 -29.74 0.76
N ALA A 215 10.79 -30.99 0.57
CA ALA A 215 12.21 -31.35 0.57
C ALA A 215 12.79 -31.42 -0.85
N HIS A 216 12.10 -32.11 -1.77
CA HIS A 216 12.56 -32.26 -3.15
C HIS A 216 11.45 -32.04 -4.16
N LEU A 217 11.80 -31.38 -5.26
CA LEU A 217 10.97 -31.18 -6.44
C LEU A 217 11.67 -31.84 -7.64
N ASN A 218 11.03 -32.83 -8.23
CA ASN A 218 11.55 -33.57 -9.37
C ASN A 218 10.63 -33.36 -10.57
N ILE A 219 11.19 -32.93 -11.70
CA ILE A 219 10.45 -32.82 -12.96
C ILE A 219 10.86 -34.00 -13.83
N GLN A 220 9.89 -34.82 -14.21
CA GLN A 220 10.09 -36.00 -15.04
C GLN A 220 9.30 -35.84 -16.34
N ASP A 221 9.94 -36.15 -17.46
CA ASP A 221 9.26 -36.32 -18.73
C ASP A 221 8.61 -37.72 -18.73
N THR A 222 7.30 -37.76 -18.88
CA THR A 222 6.49 -38.97 -18.90
C THR A 222 5.70 -39.05 -20.21
N THR A 223 5.17 -40.21 -20.55
CA THR A 223 4.25 -40.39 -21.69
C THR A 223 2.84 -40.68 -21.19
N ASP A 224 1.85 -39.98 -21.75
CA ASP A 224 0.43 -40.25 -21.52
C ASP A 224 0.02 -41.63 -22.10
N GLU A 225 -1.17 -42.10 -21.75
CA GLU A 225 -1.78 -43.34 -22.27
C GLU A 225 -1.89 -43.33 -23.80
N CYS A 226 -1.95 -42.15 -24.42
CA CYS A 226 -1.96 -41.94 -25.87
C CYS A 226 -0.55 -41.74 -26.49
N GLY A 227 0.53 -41.91 -25.74
CA GLY A 227 1.92 -41.75 -26.21
C GLY A 227 2.40 -40.29 -26.35
N GLY A 228 1.63 -39.32 -25.86
CA GLY A 228 2.02 -37.91 -25.86
C GLY A 228 2.98 -37.57 -24.71
N ALA A 229 3.98 -36.73 -24.95
CA ALA A 229 4.91 -36.29 -23.91
C ALA A 229 4.21 -35.37 -22.89
N VAL A 230 4.23 -35.75 -21.61
CA VAL A 230 3.65 -35.01 -20.48
C VAL A 230 4.71 -34.83 -19.40
N LYS A 231 4.88 -33.59 -18.93
CA LYS A 231 5.73 -33.29 -17.77
C LYS A 231 4.97 -33.60 -16.48
N CYS A 232 5.45 -34.56 -15.71
CA CYS A 232 4.97 -34.83 -14.37
C CYS A 232 5.93 -34.23 -13.36
N VAL A 233 5.39 -33.53 -12.37
CA VAL A 233 6.18 -32.98 -11.26
C VAL A 233 5.92 -33.83 -10.02
N GLY A 234 6.97 -34.50 -9.55
CA GLY A 234 7.00 -35.21 -8.28
C GLY A 234 7.46 -34.28 -7.17
N LEU A 235 6.77 -34.32 -6.04
CA LEU A 235 7.11 -33.52 -4.85
C LEU A 235 7.21 -34.45 -3.66
N SER A 236 8.31 -34.35 -2.90
CA SER A 236 8.51 -35.12 -1.68
C SER A 236 8.73 -34.21 -0.47
N THR A 237 8.25 -34.64 0.68
CA THR A 237 8.33 -33.90 1.93
C THR A 237 9.44 -34.47 2.81
N ALA A 238 9.90 -33.69 3.78
CA ALA A 238 10.90 -34.17 4.75
C ALA A 238 10.40 -35.35 5.60
N GLU A 239 9.08 -35.52 5.68
CA GLU A 239 8.40 -36.56 6.45
C GLU A 239 8.14 -37.84 5.62
N GLY A 240 8.63 -37.90 4.38
CA GLY A 240 8.53 -39.08 3.51
C GLY A 240 7.23 -39.17 2.68
N LEU A 241 6.37 -38.15 2.71
CA LEU A 241 5.20 -38.09 1.84
C LEU A 241 5.63 -37.75 0.40
N SER A 242 4.96 -38.35 -0.59
CA SER A 242 5.23 -38.13 -2.01
C SER A 242 3.95 -37.83 -2.77
N PHE A 243 3.99 -36.77 -3.58
CA PHE A 243 2.89 -36.27 -4.40
C PHE A 243 3.30 -36.21 -5.87
N ARG A 244 2.34 -36.36 -6.77
CA ARG A 244 2.52 -36.18 -8.21
C ARG A 244 1.46 -35.23 -8.74
N ALA A 245 1.87 -34.27 -9.57
CA ALA A 245 0.97 -33.30 -10.18
C ALA A 245 1.41 -32.96 -11.61
N LYS A 246 0.44 -32.54 -12.44
CA LYS A 246 0.70 -32.00 -13.79
C LYS A 246 1.25 -30.56 -13.73
N HIS A 247 0.80 -29.80 -12.74
CA HIS A 247 1.19 -28.42 -12.53
C HIS A 247 1.51 -28.18 -11.06
N VAL A 248 2.52 -27.36 -10.79
CA VAL A 248 2.89 -26.92 -9.45
C VAL A 248 3.02 -25.40 -9.46
N VAL A 249 2.33 -24.76 -8.52
CA VAL A 249 2.44 -23.31 -8.28
C VAL A 249 3.21 -23.12 -6.98
N LEU A 250 4.31 -22.39 -7.04
CA LEU A 250 5.21 -22.17 -5.90
C LEU A 250 5.34 -20.67 -5.60
N ASN A 251 5.52 -20.33 -4.32
CA ASN A 251 5.92 -18.99 -3.94
C ASN A 251 7.43 -18.81 -4.20
N ALA A 252 7.76 -17.92 -5.14
CA ALA A 252 9.14 -17.60 -5.51
C ALA A 252 10.00 -17.11 -4.32
N SER A 253 9.40 -16.46 -3.32
CA SER A 253 10.14 -15.98 -2.14
C SER A 253 10.59 -17.13 -1.24
N ALA A 254 9.82 -18.23 -1.17
CA ALA A 254 10.13 -19.37 -0.30
C ALA A 254 10.96 -20.44 -1.02
N HIS A 255 10.70 -20.68 -2.32
CA HIS A 255 11.29 -21.78 -3.07
C HIS A 255 12.03 -21.35 -4.35
N GLY A 256 11.94 -20.08 -4.73
CA GLY A 256 12.51 -19.59 -5.99
C GLY A 256 14.04 -19.62 -5.99
N HIS A 257 14.70 -19.39 -4.86
CA HIS A 257 16.17 -19.39 -4.79
C HIS A 257 16.76 -20.73 -5.27
N SER A 258 16.15 -21.85 -4.87
CA SER A 258 16.53 -23.20 -5.31
C SER A 258 16.30 -23.43 -6.82
N LEU A 259 15.52 -22.57 -7.47
CA LEU A 259 15.23 -22.56 -8.90
C LEU A 259 15.97 -21.42 -9.64
N GLY A 260 16.94 -20.76 -9.00
CA GLY A 260 17.72 -19.67 -9.58
C GLY A 260 17.03 -18.30 -9.59
N TYR A 261 15.89 -18.15 -8.92
CA TYR A 261 15.25 -16.85 -8.75
C TYR A 261 16.00 -16.01 -7.70
N THR A 262 16.44 -14.82 -8.12
CA THR A 262 17.07 -13.84 -7.24
C THR A 262 16.13 -12.63 -7.06
N PRO A 263 15.82 -12.23 -5.82
CA PRO A 263 15.05 -11.00 -5.56
C PRO A 263 15.76 -9.78 -6.15
N GLN A 264 15.03 -8.96 -6.91
CA GLN A 264 15.58 -7.76 -7.56
C GLN A 264 15.51 -6.51 -6.69
N SER A 265 14.68 -6.51 -5.65
CA SER A 265 14.47 -5.37 -4.77
C SER A 265 14.18 -5.80 -3.34
N ALA A 266 14.46 -4.90 -2.40
CA ALA A 266 14.13 -5.07 -0.99
C ALA A 266 13.19 -3.94 -0.54
N VAL A 267 12.39 -4.23 0.48
CA VAL A 267 11.41 -3.29 1.05
C VAL A 267 11.63 -3.22 2.55
N LEU A 268 11.83 -2.01 3.06
CA LEU A 268 11.88 -1.75 4.50
C LEU A 268 10.46 -1.67 5.05
N ARG A 269 10.23 -2.37 6.15
CA ARG A 269 8.95 -2.38 6.85
C ARG A 269 9.16 -2.12 8.33
N GLY A 270 8.34 -1.24 8.89
CA GLY A 270 8.27 -1.01 10.32
C GLY A 270 6.86 -1.29 10.81
N ILE A 271 6.72 -2.00 11.92
CA ILE A 271 5.46 -2.25 12.59
C ILE A 271 5.56 -1.61 13.97
N PHE A 272 4.64 -0.70 14.26
CA PHE A 272 4.61 0.09 15.48
C PHE A 272 3.23 -0.04 16.11
N ILE A 273 3.20 -0.20 17.43
CA ILE A 273 1.98 -0.13 18.23
C ILE A 273 2.05 1.19 18.98
N VAL A 274 1.05 2.04 18.80
CA VAL A 274 1.03 3.39 19.38
C VAL A 274 -0.27 3.59 20.17
N GLY A 275 -0.22 4.36 21.25
CA GLY A 275 -1.38 4.64 22.11
C GLY A 275 -2.29 5.78 21.62
N SER A 276 -1.92 6.44 20.52
CA SER A 276 -2.66 7.57 19.96
C SER A 276 -2.59 7.59 18.44
N SER A 277 -3.65 8.07 17.80
CA SER A 277 -3.67 8.26 16.35
C SER A 277 -2.65 9.32 15.91
N ILE A 278 -2.06 9.12 14.72
CA ILE A 278 -1.23 10.11 14.01
C ILE A 278 -1.99 11.42 13.78
N GLN A 279 -3.27 11.32 13.39
CA GLN A 279 -4.15 12.47 13.20
C GLN A 279 -5.32 12.38 14.18
N PRO A 280 -5.43 13.32 15.15
CA PRO A 280 -6.53 13.32 16.11
C PRO A 280 -7.90 13.26 15.42
N GLY A 281 -8.77 12.35 15.89
CA GLY A 281 -10.11 12.16 15.34
C GLY A 281 -10.19 11.26 14.09
N VAL A 282 -9.07 10.69 13.62
CA VAL A 282 -9.06 9.75 12.50
C VAL A 282 -8.44 8.43 12.95
N ASP A 283 -9.21 7.35 12.90
CA ASP A 283 -8.83 6.03 13.37
C ASP A 283 -8.05 5.24 12.32
N ARG A 284 -8.50 5.31 11.06
CA ARG A 284 -7.95 4.56 9.92
C ARG A 284 -7.49 5.50 8.83
N LEU A 285 -6.19 5.57 8.62
CA LEU A 285 -5.62 6.53 7.66
C LEU A 285 -4.44 5.97 6.90
N VAL A 286 -4.24 6.55 5.72
CA VAL A 286 -3.05 6.39 4.89
C VAL A 286 -2.30 7.71 4.96
N VAL A 287 -1.02 7.67 5.30
CA VAL A 287 -0.14 8.83 5.21
C VAL A 287 0.91 8.54 4.15
N VAL A 288 1.03 9.46 3.22
CA VAL A 288 2.04 9.45 2.15
C VAL A 288 3.04 10.53 2.46
N ILE A 289 4.31 10.15 2.53
CA ILE A 289 5.42 11.08 2.68
C ILE A 289 6.19 11.06 1.36
N PRO A 290 6.06 12.11 0.54
CA PRO A 290 6.77 12.21 -0.73
C PRO A 290 8.29 12.14 -0.56
N PRO A 291 9.03 11.75 -1.63
CA PRO A 291 10.47 11.95 -1.68
C PRO A 291 10.81 13.43 -1.48
N GLY A 292 11.90 13.72 -0.78
CA GLY A 292 12.37 15.09 -0.57
C GLY A 292 11.83 15.78 0.68
N GLU A 293 10.86 15.19 1.39
CA GLU A 293 10.22 15.82 2.56
C GLU A 293 10.87 15.45 3.89
N ILE A 294 11.64 14.35 3.94
CA ILE A 294 12.34 13.89 5.14
C ILE A 294 13.83 13.76 4.85
N ALA A 295 14.66 14.33 5.72
CA ALA A 295 16.10 14.08 5.72
C ALA A 295 16.41 12.72 6.37
N HIS A 296 17.21 11.89 5.71
CA HIS A 296 17.80 10.71 6.32
C HIS A 296 18.77 11.11 7.44
N PRO A 297 19.09 10.19 8.38
CA PRO A 297 20.11 10.43 9.42
C PRO A 297 21.46 10.87 8.88
N ASN A 298 21.74 10.58 7.61
CA ASN A 298 22.96 10.98 6.89
C ASN A 298 22.79 12.32 6.13
N GLU A 299 21.83 13.16 6.52
CA GLU A 299 21.51 14.50 5.97
C GLU A 299 21.07 14.55 4.49
N ALA A 300 21.06 13.44 3.76
CA ALA A 300 20.47 13.36 2.42
C ALA A 300 18.94 13.33 2.48
N LEU A 301 18.27 14.09 1.60
CA LEU A 301 16.81 14.01 1.44
C LEU A 301 16.37 12.62 0.96
N SER A 302 15.17 12.19 1.38
CA SER A 302 14.60 10.90 0.96
C SER A 302 14.42 10.83 -0.55
N THR A 303 14.91 9.75 -1.16
CA THR A 303 14.78 9.49 -2.60
C THR A 303 13.55 8.64 -2.93
N SER A 304 12.94 8.03 -1.90
CA SER A 304 11.74 7.20 -2.00
C SER A 304 10.59 7.78 -1.18
N ALA A 305 9.37 7.52 -1.64
CA ALA A 305 8.16 7.83 -0.90
C ALA A 305 7.98 6.81 0.24
N VAL A 306 7.57 7.31 1.41
CA VAL A 306 7.23 6.47 2.56
C VAL A 306 5.71 6.40 2.68
N HIS A 307 5.19 5.18 2.70
CA HIS A 307 3.77 4.92 2.92
C HIS A 307 3.56 4.45 4.35
N VAL A 308 2.62 5.07 5.05
CA VAL A 308 2.26 4.74 6.43
C VAL A 308 0.79 4.41 6.48
N LEU A 309 0.46 3.29 7.10
CA LEU A 309 -0.89 2.77 7.26
C LEU A 309 -1.18 2.69 8.74
N GLN A 310 -2.24 3.36 9.19
CA GLN A 310 -2.71 3.25 10.55
C GLN A 310 -4.09 2.61 10.57
N MET A 311 -4.26 1.66 11.49
CA MET A 311 -5.54 0.99 11.76
C MET A 311 -5.77 0.93 13.26
N ASP A 312 -7.04 1.01 13.65
CA ASP A 312 -7.46 0.98 15.04
C ASP A 312 -7.95 -0.40 15.47
N SER A 313 -8.30 -0.53 16.75
CA SER A 313 -8.77 -1.79 17.32
C SER A 313 -10.09 -2.31 16.72
N ALA A 314 -10.94 -1.47 16.12
CA ALA A 314 -12.19 -1.92 15.48
C ALA A 314 -11.93 -2.85 14.28
N MET A 315 -10.74 -2.76 13.68
CA MET A 315 -10.29 -3.66 12.62
C MET A 315 -9.88 -5.05 13.13
N GLY A 316 -9.83 -5.27 14.45
CA GLY A 316 -9.34 -6.53 15.04
C GLY A 316 -7.84 -6.75 14.86
N VAL A 317 -7.07 -5.71 14.52
CA VAL A 317 -5.62 -5.82 14.27
C VAL A 317 -4.76 -5.51 15.49
N CYS A 318 -5.32 -4.85 16.51
CA CYS A 318 -4.65 -4.52 17.76
C CYS A 318 -5.65 -4.40 18.91
N ALA A 319 -5.14 -4.41 20.15
CA ALA A 319 -5.96 -4.26 21.35
C ALA A 319 -6.59 -2.86 21.46
N SER A 320 -7.71 -2.76 22.18
CA SER A 320 -8.39 -1.49 22.45
C SER A 320 -7.47 -0.48 23.14
N GLY A 321 -7.58 0.79 22.77
CA GLY A 321 -6.69 1.86 23.23
C GLY A 321 -5.38 1.98 22.45
N TYR A 322 -5.13 1.10 21.48
CA TYR A 322 -3.95 1.15 20.63
C TYR A 322 -4.32 1.29 19.14
N PHE A 323 -3.33 1.74 18.37
CA PHE A 323 -3.34 1.77 16.92
C PHE A 323 -2.14 0.98 16.40
N LEU A 324 -2.37 0.26 15.31
CA LEU A 324 -1.33 -0.43 14.56
C LEU A 324 -0.88 0.48 13.43
N VAL A 325 0.37 0.95 13.50
CA VAL A 325 1.00 1.77 12.47
C VAL A 325 2.03 0.95 11.72
N ARG A 326 1.91 0.93 10.39
CA ARG A 326 2.79 0.17 9.51
C ARG A 326 3.43 1.10 8.51
N ARG A 327 4.75 1.13 8.50
CA ARG A 327 5.57 1.90 7.57
C ARG A 327 6.11 0.99 6.48
N VAL A 328 6.04 1.42 5.23
CA VAL A 328 6.60 0.72 4.07
C VAL A 328 7.34 1.72 3.18
N THR A 329 8.57 1.37 2.80
CA THR A 329 9.38 2.13 1.83
C THR A 329 10.30 1.18 1.08
N PRO A 330 10.64 1.44 -0.19
CA PRO A 330 11.73 0.74 -0.86
C PRO A 330 13.03 0.81 -0.04
N ASN A 331 13.81 -0.27 -0.07
CA ASN A 331 15.19 -0.25 0.41
C ASN A 331 16.08 0.10 -0.79
N LEU A 332 16.57 1.33 -0.82
CA LEU A 332 17.61 1.74 -1.76
C LEU A 332 18.93 1.58 -1.03
N ASN A 333 19.77 0.66 -1.50
CA ASN A 333 21.10 0.39 -0.96
C ASN A 333 21.97 1.65 -0.95
#